data_AF-A0A8F4PMY0-F1
#
_entry.id   AF-A0A8F4PMY0-F1
#
_cell.length_a   1.000
_cell.length_b   1.000
_cell.length_c   1.000
_cell.angle_alpha   90.00
_cell.angle_beta   90.00
_cell.angle_gamma   90.00
#
_symmetry.space_group_name_H-M   'P 1'
#
loop_
_entity.id
_entity.type
_entity.pdbx_description
1 polymer ?
#
loop_
_entity_poly.entity_id
_entity_poly.type
_entity_poly.pdbx_seq_one_letter_code
_entity_poly.pdbx_strand_id
1 'polypeptide(L)'
;MSFCRKLVCQVAYTLKYIQRDLGYASLKSQRLSSWNTINISNSLKSGRSPSTCAGSFISVVQSRRTRTAAMAPKRKLGEADNSEPSKKAAAGTPIVNPKRWRELNKGEVKEGPVIYWMSRDQRAKHNWALLHACEVASKTGSPVAVVFNLMESYLGAGARQFGFMLRGLKVLEPKLAELNIPFFIVKGDATQTIPTFVADSKAALLVTDFAPTRHGREWRDTVATNIGEVPFHEVEAHNVVPTWVASDKRETGARTIRPKIHRALPEWFKDIPAVEKQAAWTGQQPAKFDWDSEIAEVLERGKDVPEVTWCEPGEDAGWEALMGFLNRLKGYHELRNKPAAKALSNLSPYYHFGQLSCQQAAVEVAKLKGKHKAEVDAFLEEAVVRRELSDNYVFYEPNYDNLDACAGWAKETLQKHSTDKREYIYTWDELEKGETHDELWNAAQHEMVYVGKMHGFMRMYWGKKILEWTESPEQALDYALRLNDKWELDGRDSNGYVGVMWSIGGVHDQGWGEREIFGKIRYMNYAGCKRKFDIATYVKMVNAMVADVKKVRTFPF
;
A
#
# COMPACT_ATOMS: atom_id res chain seq x y z
N MET A 1 3.10 46.05 4.01
CA MET A 1 2.43 45.46 5.21
C MET A 1 1.37 44.41 4.81
N SER A 2 1.78 43.31 4.17
CA SER A 2 0.90 42.14 3.93
C SER A 2 1.73 40.86 3.76
N PHE A 3 2.73 40.67 4.65
CA PHE A 3 3.56 39.46 4.63
C PHE A 3 3.79 38.84 6.03
N CYS A 4 3.36 39.50 7.12
CA CYS A 4 3.50 38.97 8.48
C CYS A 4 2.24 38.31 9.07
N ARG A 5 1.14 38.16 8.32
CA ARG A 5 -0.09 37.52 8.85
C ARG A 5 -0.26 36.03 8.51
N LYS A 6 0.60 35.44 7.67
CA LYS A 6 0.56 33.99 7.38
C LYS A 6 1.48 33.15 8.25
N LEU A 7 2.46 33.75 8.94
CA LEU A 7 3.40 33.01 9.80
C LEU A 7 2.87 32.80 11.24
N VAL A 8 1.89 33.60 11.69
CA VAL A 8 1.35 33.52 13.06
C VAL A 8 0.25 32.46 13.21
N CYS A 9 -0.36 31.99 12.11
CA CYS A 9 -1.34 30.90 12.16
C CYS A 9 -0.71 29.49 12.07
N GLN A 10 0.54 29.36 11.62
CA GLN A 10 1.22 28.06 11.52
C GLN A 10 1.88 27.63 12.84
N VAL A 11 2.26 28.58 13.71
CA VAL A 11 2.94 28.29 15.00
C VAL A 11 1.95 28.10 16.16
N ALA A 12 0.71 28.60 16.04
CA ALA A 12 -0.32 28.44 17.07
C ALA A 12 -0.93 27.01 17.12
N TYR A 13 -0.72 26.18 16.10
CA TYR A 13 -1.36 24.87 16.02
C TYR A 13 -0.52 23.72 16.62
N THR A 14 0.80 23.89 16.70
CA THR A 14 1.70 22.91 17.35
C THR A 14 1.58 22.93 18.88
N LEU A 15 1.14 24.04 19.47
CA LEU A 15 0.99 24.19 20.93
C LEU A 15 -0.31 23.59 21.49
N LYS A 16 -1.33 23.36 20.66
CA LYS A 16 -2.60 22.76 21.12
C LYS A 16 -2.55 21.24 21.31
N TYR A 17 -1.50 20.57 20.85
CA TYR A 17 -1.29 19.13 21.03
C TYR A 17 -0.30 18.77 22.15
N ILE A 18 0.42 19.75 22.70
CA ILE A 18 1.37 19.55 23.82
C ILE A 18 0.70 19.73 25.20
N GLN A 19 -0.51 20.30 25.27
CA GLN A 19 -1.20 20.58 26.53
C GLN A 19 -2.22 19.53 26.99
N ARG A 20 -2.12 18.28 26.50
CA ARG A 20 -3.07 17.21 26.87
C ARG A 20 -2.49 16.13 27.79
N ASP A 21 -1.44 16.46 28.54
CA ASP A 21 -0.78 15.56 29.51
C ASP A 21 -0.72 16.09 30.95
N LEU A 22 -1.51 17.10 31.33
CA LEU A 22 -1.59 17.54 32.73
C LEU A 22 -3.02 17.73 33.23
N GLY A 23 -3.41 16.87 34.18
CA GLY A 23 -4.19 17.28 35.35
C GLY A 23 -5.71 17.32 35.25
N TYR A 24 -6.34 16.40 35.98
CA TYR A 24 -7.75 16.39 36.40
C TYR A 24 -8.20 17.68 37.11
N ALA A 25 -9.43 18.15 36.84
CA ALA A 25 -10.40 18.55 37.88
C ALA A 25 -11.82 18.74 37.32
N SER A 26 -12.79 18.32 38.14
CA SER A 26 -14.24 18.26 37.95
C SER A 26 -14.91 19.61 37.67
N LEU A 27 -16.04 19.61 36.93
CA LEU A 27 -17.28 20.31 37.36
C LEU A 27 -18.50 19.81 36.56
N LYS A 28 -19.60 19.63 37.31
CA LYS A 28 -20.91 19.08 36.91
C LYS A 28 -21.86 20.15 36.34
N SER A 29 -22.88 19.63 35.65
CA SER A 29 -24.23 20.21 35.45
C SER A 29 -24.32 21.24 34.30
N GLN A 30 -25.37 21.35 33.49
CA GLN A 30 -26.80 21.08 33.66
C GLN A 30 -27.45 20.75 32.30
N ARG A 31 -28.58 20.03 32.36
CA ARG A 31 -29.53 19.79 31.26
C ARG A 31 -30.13 21.09 30.74
N LEU A 32 -30.50 21.12 29.47
CA LEU A 32 -31.79 21.68 29.01
C LEU A 32 -32.26 20.93 27.75
N SER A 33 -33.41 20.29 27.92
CA SER A 33 -34.30 19.75 26.90
C SER A 33 -34.99 20.88 26.15
N SER A 34 -35.27 20.75 24.85
CA SER A 34 -36.65 20.72 24.32
C SER A 34 -36.78 20.82 22.78
N TRP A 35 -37.57 19.88 22.22
CA TRP A 35 -38.58 20.04 21.16
C TRP A 35 -38.14 20.44 19.73
N ASN A 36 -38.34 19.54 18.75
CA ASN A 36 -39.60 19.49 17.99
C ASN A 36 -39.68 18.31 17.01
N THR A 37 -40.86 17.71 16.98
CA THR A 37 -41.29 16.60 16.15
C THR A 37 -41.98 17.16 14.90
N ILE A 38 -41.65 16.69 13.70
CA ILE A 38 -42.54 16.78 12.53
C ILE A 38 -42.55 15.42 11.83
N ASN A 39 -43.74 14.82 11.81
CA ASN A 39 -44.15 13.66 11.01
C ASN A 39 -44.64 14.15 9.65
N ILE A 40 -44.25 13.50 8.54
CA ILE A 40 -45.14 13.22 7.39
C ILE A 40 -44.80 11.84 6.80
N SER A 41 -45.88 11.12 6.49
CA SER A 41 -46.05 9.73 6.10
C SER A 41 -45.82 9.38 4.62
N ASN A 42 -45.36 8.14 4.40
CA ASN A 42 -45.72 7.13 3.38
C ASN A 42 -45.99 7.49 1.90
N SER A 43 -45.23 6.82 1.02
CA SER A 43 -45.74 6.16 -0.20
C SER A 43 -44.84 4.98 -0.60
N LEU A 44 -45.45 3.93 -1.16
CA LEU A 44 -45.03 2.53 -1.24
C LEU A 44 -44.70 2.09 -2.69
N LYS A 45 -43.84 1.06 -2.81
CA LYS A 45 -43.69 0.06 -3.91
C LYS A 45 -42.98 0.57 -5.19
N SER A 46 -41.91 -0.04 -5.71
CA SER A 46 -41.69 -1.46 -6.04
C SER A 46 -40.30 -1.63 -6.71
N GLY A 47 -39.73 -2.84 -6.73
CA GLY A 47 -38.55 -3.17 -7.58
C GLY A 47 -37.40 -3.84 -6.84
N ARG A 48 -37.38 -5.17 -6.84
CA ARG A 48 -36.38 -6.04 -6.20
C ARG A 48 -34.97 -5.81 -6.78
N SER A 49 -33.96 -5.61 -5.92
CA SER A 49 -32.54 -5.73 -6.27
C SER A 49 -31.96 -7.04 -5.68
N PRO A 50 -30.90 -7.62 -6.26
CA PRO A 50 -30.26 -8.79 -5.68
C PRO A 50 -29.45 -8.42 -4.43
N SER A 51 -29.72 -9.17 -3.38
CA SER A 51 -28.96 -9.38 -2.13
C SER A 51 -27.58 -8.72 -1.98
N THR A 52 -27.54 -7.67 -1.16
CA THR A 52 -26.38 -7.25 -0.38
C THR A 52 -26.12 -8.24 0.76
N CYS A 53 -25.04 -9.01 0.70
CA CYS A 53 -24.48 -9.70 1.87
C CYS A 53 -23.34 -8.85 2.45
N ALA A 54 -23.70 -7.76 3.14
CA ALA A 54 -22.79 -6.97 3.97
C ALA A 54 -22.84 -7.53 5.40
N GLY A 55 -22.19 -8.68 5.61
CA GLY A 55 -22.07 -9.34 6.91
C GLY A 55 -20.83 -8.88 7.69
N SER A 56 -21.07 -8.11 8.74
CA SER A 56 -20.29 -7.96 9.99
C SER A 56 -18.78 -7.75 9.90
N PHE A 57 -18.39 -6.48 9.78
CA PHE A 57 -17.06 -5.95 10.09
C PHE A 57 -17.04 -5.40 11.55
N ILE A 58 -17.70 -6.08 12.50
CA ILE A 58 -17.99 -5.55 13.86
C ILE A 58 -17.62 -6.57 14.93
N SER A 59 -16.64 -6.19 15.78
CA SER A 59 -16.52 -6.55 17.21
C SER A 59 -15.27 -5.90 17.84
N VAL A 60 -14.21 -5.64 17.07
CA VAL A 60 -12.86 -5.46 17.66
C VAL A 60 -12.59 -4.07 18.25
N VAL A 61 -13.33 -3.02 17.84
CA VAL A 61 -13.02 -1.63 18.25
C VAL A 61 -13.91 -1.10 19.40
N GLN A 62 -14.90 -1.87 19.85
CA GLN A 62 -15.83 -1.41 20.91
C GLN A 62 -16.01 -2.46 22.01
N SER A 63 -14.99 -2.69 22.84
CA SER A 63 -15.24 -3.11 24.22
C SER A 63 -14.13 -2.64 25.15
N ARG A 64 -14.42 -1.60 25.92
CA ARG A 64 -13.84 -1.29 27.24
C ARG A 64 -14.57 -0.08 27.80
N ARG A 65 -15.69 -0.32 28.52
CA ARG A 65 -16.07 0.38 29.75
C ARG A 65 -17.38 -0.18 30.35
N THR A 66 -17.22 -0.66 31.59
CA THR A 66 -18.13 -0.65 32.76
C THR A 66 -19.44 -1.47 32.74
N ARG A 67 -19.55 -2.45 33.66
CA ARG A 67 -20.36 -2.40 34.93
C ARG A 67 -20.37 -3.78 35.62
N THR A 68 -19.78 -3.92 36.81
CA THR A 68 -20.34 -3.91 38.19
C THR A 68 -20.84 -5.25 38.74
N ALA A 69 -20.14 -5.70 39.79
CA ALA A 69 -20.59 -6.30 41.06
C ALA A 69 -21.62 -7.44 41.07
N ALA A 70 -21.16 -8.61 41.54
CA ALA A 70 -21.97 -9.57 42.31
C ALA A 70 -21.08 -10.39 43.26
N MET A 71 -21.69 -10.83 44.34
CA MET A 71 -21.17 -11.16 45.67
C MET A 71 -20.31 -12.43 45.80
N ALA A 72 -19.40 -12.40 46.78
CA ALA A 72 -18.66 -13.54 47.32
C ALA A 72 -19.51 -14.43 48.27
N PRO A 73 -19.05 -15.66 48.55
CA PRO A 73 -19.07 -16.17 49.90
C PRO A 73 -17.73 -16.71 50.41
N LYS A 74 -17.71 -16.96 51.72
CA LYS A 74 -16.60 -16.93 52.69
C LYS A 74 -15.51 -18.01 52.59
N ARG A 75 -14.32 -17.60 53.06
CA ARG A 75 -13.08 -18.35 53.38
C ARG A 75 -13.25 -19.57 54.32
N LYS A 76 -12.33 -20.53 54.17
CA LYS A 76 -11.64 -21.22 55.29
C LYS A 76 -10.12 -21.02 55.17
N LEU A 77 -9.46 -20.83 56.31
CA LEU A 77 -8.02 -20.65 56.49
C LEU A 77 -7.26 -21.97 56.34
N GLY A 78 -6.00 -21.88 55.90
CA GLY A 78 -5.00 -22.95 56.01
C GLY A 78 -3.63 -22.52 55.48
N GLU A 79 -2.73 -22.25 56.42
CA GLU A 79 -1.26 -22.41 56.42
C GLU A 79 -0.34 -21.70 55.41
N ALA A 80 0.78 -21.24 55.98
CA ALA A 80 1.84 -20.47 55.37
C ALA A 80 2.79 -21.38 54.58
N ASP A 81 3.16 -20.94 53.37
CA ASP A 81 4.30 -21.48 52.64
C ASP A 81 5.23 -20.32 52.27
N ASN A 82 6.38 -20.29 52.95
CA ASN A 82 7.49 -19.40 52.65
C ASN A 82 8.28 -20.03 51.49
N SER A 83 7.93 -19.67 50.26
CA SER A 83 8.82 -19.84 49.10
C SER A 83 9.08 -18.49 48.45
N GLU A 84 10.36 -18.11 48.40
CA GLU A 84 10.84 -16.93 47.70
C GLU A 84 10.40 -16.96 46.23
N PRO A 85 9.89 -15.87 45.65
CA PRO A 85 9.58 -15.85 44.24
C PRO A 85 10.89 -15.81 43.46
N SER A 86 11.25 -16.96 42.87
CA SER A 86 12.30 -17.07 41.86
C SER A 86 12.10 -15.99 40.80
N LYS A 87 13.09 -15.13 40.61
CA LYS A 87 13.17 -14.18 39.49
C LYS A 87 13.34 -14.96 38.17
N LYS A 88 12.27 -15.57 37.66
CA LYS A 88 12.13 -15.80 36.22
C LYS A 88 11.53 -14.52 35.66
N ALA A 89 12.34 -13.75 34.94
CA ALA A 89 11.85 -12.68 34.09
C ALA A 89 10.71 -13.25 33.24
N ALA A 90 9.49 -12.76 33.45
CA ALA A 90 8.37 -13.12 32.61
C ALA A 90 8.72 -12.67 31.19
N ALA A 91 8.96 -13.61 30.29
CA ALA A 91 9.14 -13.32 28.88
C ALA A 91 7.88 -12.56 28.41
N GLY A 92 8.04 -11.26 28.17
CA GLY A 92 6.96 -10.40 27.71
C GLY A 92 6.35 -10.97 26.43
N THR A 93 5.06 -10.74 26.23
CA THR A 93 4.42 -11.04 24.94
C THR A 93 5.18 -10.31 23.83
N PRO A 94 5.61 -10.99 22.76
CA PRO A 94 6.39 -10.36 21.70
C PRO A 94 5.58 -9.23 21.06
N ILE A 95 6.25 -8.11 20.79
CA ILE A 95 5.71 -6.94 20.10
C ILE A 95 5.29 -7.34 18.69
N VAL A 96 6.16 -8.06 17.98
CA VAL A 96 5.86 -8.59 16.66
C VAL A 96 5.30 -10.00 16.78
N ASN A 97 4.08 -10.21 16.28
CA ASN A 97 3.49 -11.54 16.24
C ASN A 97 4.43 -12.49 15.47
N PRO A 98 4.85 -13.64 16.05
CA PRO A 98 5.78 -14.55 15.41
C PRO A 98 5.32 -15.08 14.04
N LYS A 99 4.01 -15.06 13.76
CA LYS A 99 3.46 -15.45 12.44
C LYS A 99 3.63 -14.38 11.35
N ARG A 100 4.10 -13.18 11.71
CA ARG A 100 4.35 -12.06 10.77
C ARG A 100 5.67 -12.22 10.03
N TRP A 101 6.57 -13.07 10.53
CA TRP A 101 7.87 -13.28 9.91
C TRP A 101 8.15 -14.77 9.70
N ARG A 102 9.07 -15.05 8.80
CA ARG A 102 9.56 -16.39 8.48
C ARG A 102 11.06 -16.37 8.25
N GLU A 103 11.70 -17.52 8.43
CA GLU A 103 13.12 -17.69 8.11
C GLU A 103 13.29 -17.96 6.61
N LEU A 104 14.14 -17.17 5.97
CA LEU A 104 14.67 -17.45 4.62
C LEU A 104 16.01 -18.19 4.69
N ASN A 105 16.81 -17.89 5.71
CA ASN A 105 17.99 -18.67 6.06
C ASN A 105 17.94 -19.01 7.56
N LYS A 106 18.15 -20.29 7.89
CA LYS A 106 18.13 -20.76 9.27
C LYS A 106 19.50 -20.57 9.90
N GLY A 107 19.53 -20.16 11.16
CA GLY A 107 20.77 -20.00 11.90
C GLY A 107 20.50 -19.58 13.33
N GLU A 108 21.55 -19.56 14.15
CA GLU A 108 21.48 -19.01 15.49
C GLU A 108 21.88 -17.53 15.44
N VAL A 109 21.11 -16.67 16.11
CA VAL A 109 21.45 -15.26 16.25
C VAL A 109 22.67 -15.16 17.17
N LYS A 110 23.84 -14.86 16.60
CA LYS A 110 25.12 -14.72 17.31
C LYS A 110 25.27 -13.31 17.93
N GLU A 111 26.44 -13.00 18.47
CA GLU A 111 26.78 -11.63 18.86
C GLU A 111 27.06 -10.77 17.60
N GLY A 112 26.52 -9.55 17.59
CA GLY A 112 26.64 -8.63 16.46
C GLY A 112 25.42 -7.74 16.29
N PRO A 113 25.45 -6.78 15.35
CA PRO A 113 24.32 -5.92 15.04
C PRO A 113 23.19 -6.69 14.33
N VAL A 114 21.96 -6.20 14.50
CA VAL A 114 20.83 -6.63 13.66
C VAL A 114 20.71 -5.67 12.48
N ILE A 115 20.70 -6.21 11.28
CA ILE A 115 20.63 -5.42 10.04
C ILE A 115 19.24 -5.56 9.44
N TYR A 116 18.54 -4.44 9.25
CA TYR A 116 17.33 -4.40 8.44
C TYR A 116 17.69 -3.96 7.01
N TRP A 117 17.66 -4.91 6.08
CA TRP A 117 17.63 -4.64 4.66
C TRP A 117 16.23 -4.15 4.27
N MET A 118 16.10 -2.84 4.15
CA MET A 118 14.88 -2.17 3.73
C MET A 118 14.77 -2.20 2.20
N SER A 119 13.59 -2.55 1.69
CA SER A 119 13.32 -2.57 0.25
C SER A 119 11.93 -2.00 -0.06
N ARG A 120 10.86 -2.73 0.27
CA ARG A 120 9.47 -2.36 -0.06
C ARG A 120 8.87 -1.36 0.91
N ASP A 121 9.27 -1.39 2.19
CA ASP A 121 8.61 -0.63 3.26
C ASP A 121 9.46 0.56 3.74
N GLN A 122 9.55 1.61 2.92
CA GLN A 122 10.47 2.76 3.10
C GLN A 122 9.96 3.80 4.10
N ARG A 123 9.83 3.40 5.37
CA ARG A 123 9.37 4.26 6.47
C ARG A 123 9.92 3.80 7.83
N ALA A 124 10.02 4.72 8.78
CA ALA A 124 10.42 4.43 10.16
C ALA A 124 9.19 4.14 11.03
N LYS A 125 8.10 4.89 10.84
CA LYS A 125 6.85 4.71 11.58
C LYS A 125 6.03 3.56 11.00
N HIS A 126 5.35 2.83 11.88
CA HIS A 126 4.39 1.80 11.48
C HIS A 126 4.99 0.74 10.54
N ASN A 127 6.24 0.32 10.81
CA ASN A 127 6.98 -0.67 10.04
C ASN A 127 7.27 -1.90 10.91
N TRP A 128 6.62 -3.02 10.59
CA TRP A 128 6.80 -4.26 11.34
C TRP A 128 8.17 -4.91 11.15
N ALA A 129 8.82 -4.72 10.00
CA ALA A 129 10.16 -5.25 9.74
C ALA A 129 11.20 -4.53 10.61
N LEU A 130 11.12 -3.20 10.67
CA LEU A 130 11.96 -2.40 11.56
C LEU A 130 11.69 -2.71 13.04
N LEU A 131 10.42 -2.86 13.44
CA LEU A 131 10.06 -3.26 14.81
C LEU A 131 10.61 -4.64 15.17
N HIS A 132 10.58 -5.61 14.24
CA HIS A 132 11.15 -6.95 14.47
C HIS A 132 12.66 -6.88 14.66
N ALA A 133 13.36 -6.12 13.82
CA ALA A 133 14.79 -5.91 13.94
C ALA A 133 15.16 -5.30 15.32
N CYS A 134 14.41 -4.28 15.75
CA CYS A 134 14.59 -3.63 17.05
C CYS A 134 14.24 -4.56 18.23
N GLU A 135 13.14 -5.32 18.14
CA GLU A 135 12.73 -6.27 19.17
C GLU A 135 13.79 -7.36 19.37
N VAL A 136 14.36 -7.91 18.29
CA VAL A 136 15.43 -8.90 18.39
C VAL A 136 16.69 -8.29 19.00
N ALA A 137 17.11 -7.12 18.50
CA ALA A 137 18.31 -6.44 18.98
C ALA A 137 18.22 -6.08 20.48
N SER A 138 17.04 -5.67 20.95
CA SER A 138 16.82 -5.31 22.36
C SER A 138 17.03 -6.47 23.33
N LYS A 139 16.83 -7.73 22.89
CA LYS A 139 17.00 -8.93 23.74
C LYS A 139 18.47 -9.22 24.04
N THR A 140 19.36 -8.83 23.13
CA THR A 140 20.81 -9.04 23.24
C THR A 140 21.57 -7.76 23.56
N GLY A 141 20.88 -6.60 23.61
CA GLY A 141 21.52 -5.29 23.73
C GLY A 141 22.30 -4.87 22.48
N SER A 142 22.06 -5.54 21.34
CA SER A 142 22.71 -5.25 20.06
C SER A 142 22.21 -3.92 19.46
N PRO A 143 23.04 -3.20 18.69
CA PRO A 143 22.57 -2.08 17.89
C PRO A 143 21.85 -2.57 16.63
N VAL A 144 21.05 -1.68 16.03
CA VAL A 144 20.33 -1.91 14.77
C VAL A 144 20.86 -0.97 13.71
N ALA A 145 21.03 -1.43 12.48
CA ALA A 145 21.25 -0.58 11.31
C ALA A 145 20.22 -0.87 10.21
N VAL A 146 19.92 0.14 9.41
CA VAL A 146 19.14 -0.02 8.18
C VAL A 146 20.07 0.09 6.99
N VAL A 147 19.97 -0.83 6.04
CA VAL A 147 20.65 -0.76 4.75
C VAL A 147 19.62 -0.78 3.62
N PHE A 148 19.80 0.10 2.64
CA PHE A 148 19.01 0.13 1.41
C PHE A 148 19.94 -0.03 0.21
N ASN A 149 19.59 -0.95 -0.70
CA ASN A 149 20.32 -1.13 -1.95
C ASN A 149 19.66 -0.35 -3.09
N LEU A 150 20.35 0.68 -3.58
CA LEU A 150 19.94 1.47 -4.73
C LEU A 150 20.37 0.79 -6.03
N MET A 151 19.38 0.32 -6.78
CA MET A 151 19.57 -0.24 -8.12
C MET A 151 19.73 0.88 -9.16
N GLU A 152 20.56 0.65 -10.17
CA GLU A 152 20.73 1.59 -11.29
C GLU A 152 19.50 1.62 -12.22
N SER A 153 18.78 0.51 -12.32
CA SER A 153 17.53 0.42 -13.08
C SER A 153 16.59 -0.58 -12.44
N TYR A 154 15.28 -0.39 -12.62
CA TYR A 154 14.26 -1.31 -12.12
C TYR A 154 13.00 -1.26 -12.98
N LEU A 155 12.75 -2.31 -13.77
CA LEU A 155 11.50 -2.52 -14.50
C LEU A 155 10.99 -1.29 -15.29
N GLY A 156 11.90 -0.59 -15.99
CA GLY A 156 11.54 0.59 -16.80
C GLY A 156 11.17 1.85 -16.01
N ALA A 157 11.41 1.88 -14.69
CA ALA A 157 11.25 3.08 -13.87
C ALA A 157 12.14 4.22 -14.37
N GLY A 158 11.56 5.41 -14.51
CA GLY A 158 12.27 6.63 -14.91
C GLY A 158 12.42 7.63 -13.75
N ALA A 159 12.64 8.90 -14.10
CA ALA A 159 12.88 9.98 -13.16
C ALA A 159 11.71 10.15 -12.17
N ARG A 160 10.49 9.88 -12.62
CA ARG A 160 9.27 9.92 -11.83
C ARG A 160 9.34 9.03 -10.59
N GLN A 161 9.69 7.77 -10.77
CA GLN A 161 9.71 6.79 -9.69
C GLN A 161 10.97 6.93 -8.85
N PHE A 162 12.14 7.04 -9.50
CA PHE A 162 13.42 7.18 -8.78
C PHE A 162 13.49 8.48 -7.98
N GLY A 163 13.09 9.62 -8.57
CA GLY A 163 13.06 10.91 -7.87
C GLY A 163 12.13 10.87 -6.65
N PHE A 164 10.92 10.34 -6.81
CA PHE A 164 9.96 10.18 -5.71
C PHE A 164 10.51 9.27 -4.59
N MET A 165 11.13 8.14 -4.96
CA MET A 165 11.76 7.23 -3.99
C MET A 165 12.93 7.90 -3.25
N LEU A 166 13.91 8.46 -3.96
CA LEU A 166 15.12 9.03 -3.37
C LEU A 166 14.82 10.23 -2.46
N ARG A 167 13.89 11.10 -2.86
CA ARG A 167 13.44 12.20 -1.98
C ARG A 167 12.73 11.67 -0.73
N GLY A 168 11.99 10.59 -0.85
CA GLY A 168 11.39 9.88 0.30
C GLY A 168 12.44 9.28 1.25
N LEU A 169 13.50 8.68 0.71
CA LEU A 169 14.61 8.16 1.50
C LEU A 169 15.44 9.27 2.16
N LYS A 170 15.63 10.42 1.48
CA LYS A 170 16.30 11.61 2.02
C LYS A 170 15.60 12.12 3.29
N VAL A 171 14.27 12.10 3.33
CA VAL A 171 13.52 12.52 4.55
C VAL A 171 13.46 11.42 5.61
N LEU A 172 13.72 10.17 5.24
CA LEU A 172 13.75 9.04 6.18
C LEU A 172 15.04 9.01 7.00
N GLU A 173 16.18 9.35 6.39
CA GLU A 173 17.50 9.36 7.03
C GLU A 173 17.53 10.04 8.42
N PRO A 174 17.10 11.32 8.59
CA PRO A 174 17.13 11.97 9.90
C PRO A 174 16.19 11.31 10.93
N LYS A 175 15.07 10.72 10.50
CA LYS A 175 14.13 10.03 11.40
C LYS A 175 14.73 8.76 12.00
N LEU A 176 15.52 8.02 11.21
CA LEU A 176 16.26 6.86 11.70
C LEU A 176 17.39 7.29 12.65
N ALA A 177 18.08 8.38 12.34
CA ALA A 177 19.13 8.94 13.21
C ALA A 177 18.60 9.35 14.60
N GLU A 178 17.40 9.92 14.68
CA GLU A 178 16.73 10.24 15.97
C GLU A 178 16.53 9.00 16.86
N LEU A 179 16.38 7.83 16.25
CA LEU A 179 16.22 6.53 16.91
C LEU A 179 17.57 5.83 17.20
N ASN A 180 18.72 6.48 16.98
CA ASN A 180 20.06 5.89 16.99
C ASN A 180 20.28 4.78 15.95
N ILE A 181 19.53 4.79 14.85
CA ILE A 181 19.63 3.79 13.80
C ILE A 181 20.34 4.41 12.59
N PRO A 182 21.61 4.05 12.32
CA PRO A 182 22.28 4.53 11.11
C PRO A 182 21.61 3.97 9.85
N PHE A 183 21.63 4.78 8.79
CA PHE A 183 21.08 4.44 7.49
C PHE A 183 22.19 4.35 6.44
N PHE A 184 22.36 3.17 5.85
CA PHE A 184 23.37 2.89 4.84
C PHE A 184 22.73 2.78 3.47
N ILE A 185 23.30 3.48 2.49
CA ILE A 185 22.98 3.29 1.07
C ILE A 185 24.14 2.53 0.42
N VAL A 186 23.83 1.37 -0.15
CA VAL A 186 24.74 0.63 -1.04
C VAL A 186 24.19 0.68 -2.45
N LYS A 187 25.06 0.58 -3.46
CA LYS A 187 24.67 0.69 -4.87
C LYS A 187 25.10 -0.53 -5.66
N GLY A 188 24.26 -0.96 -6.59
CA GLY A 188 24.56 -2.07 -7.50
C GLY A 188 23.63 -3.27 -7.26
N ASP A 189 24.16 -4.47 -7.50
CA ASP A 189 23.40 -5.71 -7.38
C ASP A 189 23.20 -6.11 -5.90
N ALA A 190 21.94 -6.09 -5.46
CA ALA A 190 21.55 -6.47 -4.09
C ALA A 190 22.03 -7.87 -3.69
N THR A 191 22.17 -8.80 -4.65
CA THR A 191 22.63 -10.17 -4.39
C THR A 191 24.12 -10.26 -4.03
N GLN A 192 24.87 -9.17 -4.23
CA GLN A 192 26.28 -9.03 -3.88
C GLN A 192 26.48 -8.03 -2.75
N THR A 193 25.89 -6.83 -2.87
CA THR A 193 26.10 -5.73 -1.91
C THR A 193 25.56 -6.04 -0.52
N ILE A 194 24.39 -6.70 -0.42
CA ILE A 194 23.78 -7.04 0.87
C ILE A 194 24.60 -8.12 1.60
N PRO A 195 25.01 -9.24 0.97
CA PRO A 195 25.92 -10.19 1.60
C PRO A 195 27.26 -9.58 2.04
N THR A 196 27.87 -8.72 1.20
CA THR A 196 29.09 -7.99 1.58
C THR A 196 28.84 -7.14 2.82
N PHE A 197 27.76 -6.37 2.85
CA PHE A 197 27.41 -5.54 4.01
C PHE A 197 27.17 -6.37 5.29
N VAL A 198 26.51 -7.52 5.17
CA VAL A 198 26.30 -8.47 6.27
C VAL A 198 27.62 -8.98 6.83
N ALA A 199 28.56 -9.35 5.96
CA ALA A 199 29.89 -9.83 6.35
C ALA A 199 30.72 -8.71 7.02
N ASP A 200 30.79 -7.53 6.40
CA ASP A 200 31.59 -6.40 6.88
C ASP A 200 31.10 -5.87 8.23
N SER A 201 29.77 -5.83 8.42
CA SER A 201 29.15 -5.43 9.69
C SER A 201 29.18 -6.52 10.76
N LYS A 202 29.59 -7.74 10.42
CA LYS A 202 29.54 -8.93 11.28
C LYS A 202 28.14 -9.14 11.86
N ALA A 203 27.12 -9.04 11.00
CA ALA A 203 25.73 -9.07 11.43
C ALA A 203 25.39 -10.36 12.19
N ALA A 204 24.64 -10.19 13.27
CA ALA A 204 24.05 -11.31 14.03
C ALA A 204 22.78 -11.85 13.38
N LEU A 205 22.04 -10.98 12.69
CA LEU A 205 20.78 -11.29 12.04
C LEU A 205 20.56 -10.33 10.88
N LEU A 206 20.17 -10.85 9.73
CA LEU A 206 19.57 -10.08 8.65
C LEU A 206 18.04 -10.13 8.76
N VAL A 207 17.39 -8.97 8.61
CA VAL A 207 15.94 -8.83 8.51
C VAL A 207 15.62 -8.13 7.19
N THR A 208 14.57 -8.54 6.48
CA THR A 208 14.03 -7.82 5.32
C THR A 208 12.52 -7.68 5.42
N ASP A 209 11.95 -6.72 4.70
CA ASP A 209 10.52 -6.68 4.42
C ASP A 209 10.12 -7.68 3.31
N PHE A 210 8.83 -8.01 3.22
CA PHE A 210 8.25 -8.95 2.26
C PHE A 210 8.05 -8.34 0.87
N ALA A 211 8.47 -9.05 -0.18
CA ALA A 211 8.16 -8.70 -1.57
C ALA A 211 7.73 -9.94 -2.39
N PRO A 212 6.48 -10.01 -2.89
CA PRO A 212 5.99 -11.19 -3.60
C PRO A 212 6.41 -11.26 -5.06
N THR A 213 6.87 -10.15 -5.66
CA THR A 213 7.25 -10.10 -7.07
C THR A 213 8.42 -11.04 -7.37
N ARG A 214 8.50 -11.52 -8.61
CA ARG A 214 9.54 -12.47 -9.05
C ARG A 214 10.94 -11.99 -8.67
N HIS A 215 11.33 -10.78 -9.08
CA HIS A 215 12.64 -10.21 -8.73
C HIS A 215 12.83 -10.01 -7.23
N GLY A 216 11.79 -9.58 -6.51
CA GLY A 216 11.85 -9.41 -5.06
C GLY A 216 12.16 -10.72 -4.33
N ARG A 217 11.58 -11.84 -4.80
CA ARG A 217 11.86 -13.19 -4.27
C ARG A 217 13.23 -13.69 -4.69
N GLU A 218 13.58 -13.58 -5.97
CA GLU A 218 14.88 -14.01 -6.51
C GLU A 218 16.05 -13.36 -5.76
N TRP A 219 15.98 -12.06 -5.48
CA TRP A 219 17.01 -11.38 -4.68
C TRP A 219 17.11 -11.95 -3.27
N ARG A 220 15.98 -12.16 -2.59
CA ARG A 220 15.93 -12.68 -1.23
C ARG A 220 16.46 -14.12 -1.16
N ASP A 221 16.09 -14.97 -2.11
CA ASP A 221 16.56 -16.36 -2.19
C ASP A 221 18.08 -16.41 -2.46
N THR A 222 18.57 -15.54 -3.35
CA THR A 222 20.01 -15.46 -3.66
C THR A 222 20.81 -14.91 -2.48
N VAL A 223 20.33 -13.84 -1.83
CA VAL A 223 20.96 -13.29 -0.62
C VAL A 223 20.98 -14.34 0.49
N ALA A 224 19.89 -15.07 0.71
CA ALA A 224 19.82 -16.14 1.72
C ALA A 224 20.91 -17.21 1.51
N THR A 225 21.26 -17.49 0.25
CA THR A 225 22.34 -18.42 -0.11
C THR A 225 23.74 -17.83 0.10
N ASN A 226 23.89 -16.50 -0.05
CA ASN A 226 25.19 -15.82 -0.07
C ASN A 226 25.66 -15.27 1.28
N ILE A 227 24.79 -15.19 2.29
CA ILE A 227 25.10 -14.62 3.62
C ILE A 227 25.73 -15.61 4.62
N GLY A 228 25.98 -16.86 4.19
CA GLY A 228 26.58 -17.90 5.04
C GLY A 228 25.66 -18.35 6.18
N GLU A 229 26.20 -18.41 7.41
CA GLU A 229 25.48 -18.91 8.60
C GLU A 229 24.58 -17.86 9.27
N VAL A 230 24.58 -16.61 8.80
CA VAL A 230 23.78 -15.55 9.41
C VAL A 230 22.29 -15.85 9.18
N PRO A 231 21.47 -15.94 10.23
CA PRO A 231 20.03 -16.13 10.06
C PRO A 231 19.43 -14.97 9.29
N PHE A 232 18.37 -15.25 8.52
CA PHE A 232 17.70 -14.25 7.70
C PHE A 232 16.19 -14.35 7.86
N HIS A 233 15.59 -13.29 8.40
CA HIS A 233 14.15 -13.19 8.62
C HIS A 233 13.50 -12.29 7.58
N GLU A 234 12.44 -12.77 6.93
CA GLU A 234 11.54 -11.94 6.14
C GLU A 234 10.29 -11.62 6.96
N VAL A 235 9.93 -10.33 7.02
CA VAL A 235 8.82 -9.82 7.80
C VAL A 235 7.79 -9.17 6.89
N GLU A 236 6.54 -9.54 7.08
CA GLU A 236 5.41 -8.96 6.38
C GLU A 236 5.05 -7.61 7.01
N ALA A 237 5.58 -6.53 6.44
CA ALA A 237 5.38 -5.15 6.88
C ALA A 237 4.40 -4.37 6.00
N HIS A 238 3.91 -4.97 4.92
CA HIS A 238 3.10 -4.32 3.89
C HIS A 238 1.61 -4.61 4.05
N ASN A 239 1.27 -5.83 4.48
CA ASN A 239 -0.10 -6.32 4.63
C ASN A 239 -0.58 -6.29 6.10
N VAL A 240 -1.88 -6.07 6.28
CA VAL A 240 -2.52 -6.16 7.61
C VAL A 240 -2.37 -7.58 8.12
N VAL A 241 -2.87 -8.54 7.34
CA VAL A 241 -2.74 -9.98 7.60
C VAL A 241 -1.62 -10.51 6.73
N PRO A 242 -0.64 -11.24 7.28
CA PRO A 242 0.46 -11.72 6.45
C PRO A 242 -0.01 -12.61 5.31
N THR A 243 0.59 -12.49 4.12
CA THR A 243 0.07 -13.17 2.91
C THR A 243 -0.09 -14.68 3.11
N TRP A 244 0.90 -15.33 3.74
CA TRP A 244 0.87 -16.77 4.07
C TRP A 244 -0.03 -17.14 5.25
N VAL A 245 -0.51 -16.16 6.02
CA VAL A 245 -1.53 -16.34 7.07
C VAL A 245 -2.93 -16.12 6.52
N ALA A 246 -3.10 -15.16 5.62
CA ALA A 246 -4.38 -14.82 5.02
C ALA A 246 -4.96 -15.98 4.20
N SER A 247 -4.10 -16.73 3.51
CA SER A 247 -4.44 -17.95 2.79
C SER A 247 -3.20 -18.83 2.63
N ASP A 248 -3.40 -20.14 2.54
CA ASP A 248 -2.39 -21.17 2.25
C ASP A 248 -2.23 -21.44 0.74
N LYS A 249 -3.02 -20.75 -0.10
CA LYS A 249 -3.05 -20.92 -1.55
C LYS A 249 -3.49 -19.65 -2.27
N ARG A 250 -3.32 -19.65 -3.60
CA ARG A 250 -3.93 -18.69 -4.52
C ARG A 250 -5.45 -18.71 -4.39
N GLU A 251 -6.04 -17.56 -4.10
CA GLU A 251 -7.48 -17.38 -4.02
C GLU A 251 -8.08 -17.04 -5.39
N THR A 252 -9.29 -17.54 -5.67
CA THR A 252 -9.91 -17.34 -6.99
C THR A 252 -10.47 -15.94 -7.16
N GLY A 253 -10.80 -15.24 -6.06
CA GLY A 253 -11.14 -13.83 -6.09
C GLY A 253 -11.56 -13.27 -4.74
N ALA A 254 -12.04 -12.02 -4.73
CA ALA A 254 -12.39 -11.31 -3.51
C ALA A 254 -13.44 -12.06 -2.66
N ARG A 255 -14.36 -12.82 -3.29
CA ARG A 255 -15.37 -13.61 -2.58
C ARG A 255 -14.76 -14.67 -1.66
N THR A 256 -13.62 -15.25 -2.02
CA THR A 256 -13.02 -16.39 -1.32
C THR A 256 -11.97 -15.95 -0.30
N ILE A 257 -11.18 -14.91 -0.60
CA ILE A 257 -10.20 -14.37 0.36
C ILE A 257 -10.83 -13.51 1.46
N ARG A 258 -11.90 -12.75 1.16
CA ARG A 258 -12.56 -11.85 2.13
C ARG A 258 -12.93 -12.53 3.45
N PRO A 259 -13.65 -13.67 3.47
CA PRO A 259 -13.98 -14.33 4.73
C PRO A 259 -12.74 -14.83 5.49
N LYS A 260 -11.64 -15.16 4.81
CA LYS A 260 -10.38 -15.57 5.45
C LYS A 260 -9.70 -14.37 6.14
N ILE A 261 -9.53 -13.26 5.42
CA ILE A 261 -9.02 -12.00 5.97
C ILE A 261 -9.88 -11.56 7.15
N HIS A 262 -11.21 -11.49 6.98
CA HIS A 262 -12.12 -11.05 8.05
C HIS A 262 -12.02 -11.89 9.32
N ARG A 263 -11.79 -13.21 9.20
CA ARG A 263 -11.58 -14.09 10.35
C ARG A 263 -10.27 -13.78 11.07
N ALA A 264 -9.24 -13.35 10.34
CA ALA A 264 -7.95 -12.98 10.87
C ALA A 264 -7.92 -11.57 11.49
N LEU A 265 -8.72 -10.61 10.98
CA LEU A 265 -8.70 -9.21 11.43
C LEU A 265 -8.69 -8.99 12.96
N PRO A 266 -9.43 -9.74 13.81
CA PRO A 266 -9.34 -9.57 15.26
C PRO A 266 -7.93 -9.71 15.85
N GLU A 267 -7.08 -10.55 15.25
CA GLU A 267 -5.69 -10.75 15.67
C GLU A 267 -4.75 -9.71 15.04
N TRP A 268 -5.02 -9.29 13.81
CA TRP A 268 -4.05 -8.59 12.96
C TRP A 268 -4.34 -7.10 12.75
N PHE A 269 -5.60 -6.67 12.84
CA PHE A 269 -6.02 -5.29 12.62
C PHE A 269 -5.86 -4.46 13.90
N LYS A 270 -4.61 -4.10 14.20
CA LYS A 270 -4.20 -3.37 15.42
C LYS A 270 -3.39 -2.13 15.06
N ASP A 271 -3.32 -1.18 15.99
CA ASP A 271 -2.34 -0.09 15.90
C ASP A 271 -0.92 -0.68 15.89
N ILE A 272 -0.05 -0.07 15.09
CA ILE A 272 1.37 -0.46 15.03
C ILE A 272 2.14 0.44 16.02
N PRO A 273 2.86 -0.14 17.00
CA PRO A 273 3.57 0.67 17.99
C PRO A 273 4.71 1.47 17.36
N ALA A 274 5.10 2.56 18.04
CA ALA A 274 6.28 3.32 17.65
C ALA A 274 7.55 2.52 17.94
N VAL A 275 8.59 2.74 17.12
CA VAL A 275 9.92 2.20 17.37
C VAL A 275 10.56 3.01 18.50
N GLU A 276 11.10 2.32 19.50
CA GLU A 276 11.85 2.96 20.58
C GLU A 276 13.29 3.26 20.16
N LYS A 277 13.96 4.14 20.90
CA LYS A 277 15.36 4.49 20.64
C LYS A 277 16.26 3.28 20.90
N GLN A 278 17.16 2.98 19.97
CA GLN A 278 18.01 1.78 20.00
C GLN A 278 19.35 2.03 20.69
N ALA A 279 20.05 0.94 21.00
CA ALA A 279 21.44 0.97 21.44
C ALA A 279 22.31 1.71 20.41
N ALA A 280 23.29 2.49 20.88
CA ALA A 280 24.13 3.30 20.00
C ALA A 280 24.92 2.41 19.03
N TRP A 281 24.94 2.80 17.76
CA TRP A 281 25.76 2.14 16.75
C TRP A 281 27.25 2.36 17.01
N THR A 282 27.98 1.26 17.18
CA THR A 282 29.43 1.26 17.45
C THR A 282 30.28 0.85 16.25
N GLY A 283 29.65 0.44 15.14
CA GLY A 283 30.34 0.06 13.92
C GLY A 283 30.81 1.26 13.09
N GLN A 284 31.29 0.97 11.88
CA GLN A 284 31.62 2.01 10.90
C GLN A 284 30.38 2.87 10.62
N GLN A 285 30.52 4.18 10.67
CA GLN A 285 29.43 5.11 10.38
C GLN A 285 29.12 5.11 8.88
N PRO A 286 27.85 5.33 8.48
CA PRO A 286 27.52 5.47 7.06
C PRO A 286 28.30 6.64 6.44
N ALA A 287 28.82 6.42 5.24
CA ALA A 287 29.41 7.50 4.47
C ALA A 287 28.32 8.55 4.16
N LYS A 288 28.71 9.83 4.10
CA LYS A 288 27.78 10.90 3.72
C LYS A 288 27.26 10.63 2.31
N PHE A 289 25.96 10.41 2.18
CA PHE A 289 25.32 10.22 0.89
C PHE A 289 24.99 11.57 0.25
N ASP A 290 25.45 11.80 -0.98
CA ASP A 290 25.13 13.00 -1.74
C ASP A 290 23.76 12.84 -2.44
N TRP A 291 22.70 13.09 -1.67
CA TRP A 291 21.33 13.00 -2.16
C TRP A 291 21.06 13.89 -3.37
N ASP A 292 21.64 15.10 -3.41
CA ASP A 292 21.32 16.07 -4.45
C ASP A 292 21.98 15.68 -5.78
N SER A 293 23.22 15.20 -5.74
CA SER A 293 23.88 14.62 -6.91
C SER A 293 23.17 13.38 -7.41
N GLU A 294 22.73 12.47 -6.52
CA GLU A 294 22.05 11.25 -6.93
C GLU A 294 20.69 11.53 -7.57
N ILE A 295 19.92 12.44 -6.95
CA ILE A 295 18.64 12.86 -7.50
C ILE A 295 18.88 13.50 -8.88
N ALA A 296 19.84 14.41 -9.03
CA ALA A 296 20.13 15.02 -10.33
C ALA A 296 20.47 13.98 -11.42
N GLU A 297 21.26 12.94 -11.08
CA GLU A 297 21.61 11.87 -12.03
C GLU A 297 20.37 11.09 -12.49
N VAL A 298 19.54 10.60 -11.56
CA VAL A 298 18.36 9.79 -11.94
C VAL A 298 17.32 10.62 -12.69
N LEU A 299 17.25 11.92 -12.42
CA LEU A 299 16.37 12.84 -13.14
C LEU A 299 16.81 13.01 -14.59
N GLU A 300 18.12 13.13 -14.83
CA GLU A 300 18.66 13.22 -16.19
C GLU A 300 18.51 11.88 -16.92
N ARG A 301 18.92 10.77 -16.29
CA ARG A 301 18.83 9.43 -16.88
C ARG A 301 17.40 9.03 -17.23
N GLY A 302 16.44 9.40 -16.38
CA GLY A 302 15.04 9.01 -16.50
C GLY A 302 14.10 10.09 -17.06
N LYS A 303 14.63 11.16 -17.67
CA LYS A 303 13.88 12.38 -18.03
C LYS A 303 12.66 12.17 -18.93
N ASP A 304 12.63 11.07 -19.68
CA ASP A 304 11.51 10.70 -20.55
C ASP A 304 10.22 10.42 -19.75
N VAL A 305 10.37 9.99 -18.49
CA VAL A 305 9.27 9.81 -17.53
C VAL A 305 9.53 10.74 -16.34
N PRO A 306 9.18 12.03 -16.43
CA PRO A 306 9.59 13.01 -15.43
C PRO A 306 8.69 13.01 -14.18
N GLU A 307 9.21 13.61 -13.11
CA GLU A 307 8.57 13.74 -11.80
C GLU A 307 7.13 14.26 -11.86
N VAL A 308 6.35 13.80 -10.87
CA VAL A 308 5.01 14.33 -10.61
C VAL A 308 5.11 15.63 -9.83
N THR A 309 4.09 16.48 -9.96
CA THR A 309 4.05 17.81 -9.30
C THR A 309 2.89 17.96 -8.32
N TRP A 310 2.07 16.92 -8.15
CA TRP A 310 0.83 16.98 -7.37
C TRP A 310 0.94 16.35 -5.97
N CYS A 311 2.01 15.60 -5.69
CA CYS A 311 2.28 15.03 -4.39
C CYS A 311 3.78 15.05 -4.05
N GLU A 312 4.08 15.39 -2.80
CA GLU A 312 5.42 15.28 -2.23
C GLU A 312 5.67 13.84 -1.76
N PRO A 313 6.89 13.30 -1.92
CA PRO A 313 7.27 11.99 -1.37
C PRO A 313 7.61 12.04 0.13
N GLY A 314 7.62 10.86 0.73
CA GLY A 314 8.10 10.64 2.10
C GLY A 314 7.00 10.36 3.12
N GLU A 315 7.42 9.89 4.29
CA GLU A 315 6.53 9.42 5.35
C GLU A 315 5.55 10.50 5.85
N ASP A 316 6.02 11.73 6.06
CA ASP A 316 5.18 12.81 6.56
C ASP A 316 4.17 13.27 5.49
N ALA A 317 4.60 13.37 4.23
CA ALA A 317 3.71 13.71 3.11
C ALA A 317 2.63 12.64 2.90
N GLY A 318 2.99 11.35 3.02
CA GLY A 318 2.03 10.26 2.99
C GLY A 318 1.01 10.34 4.13
N TRP A 319 1.46 10.68 5.34
CA TRP A 319 0.58 10.90 6.48
C TRP A 319 -0.36 12.11 6.28
N GLU A 320 0.15 13.23 5.76
CA GLU A 320 -0.65 14.40 5.43
C GLU A 320 -1.69 14.10 4.35
N ALA A 321 -1.32 13.34 3.31
CA ALA A 321 -2.25 12.89 2.28
C ALA A 321 -3.38 12.04 2.89
N LEU A 322 -3.08 11.16 3.85
CA LEU A 322 -4.08 10.39 4.58
C LEU A 322 -5.02 11.31 5.37
N MET A 323 -4.48 12.24 6.15
CA MET A 323 -5.29 13.20 6.91
C MET A 323 -6.19 14.04 5.99
N GLY A 324 -5.66 14.49 4.85
CA GLY A 324 -6.42 15.17 3.81
C GLY A 324 -7.54 14.30 3.23
N PHE A 325 -7.31 13.00 3.05
CA PHE A 325 -8.34 12.06 2.62
C PHE A 325 -9.40 11.84 3.70
N LEU A 326 -9.04 11.70 4.98
CA LEU A 326 -10.02 11.54 6.06
C LEU A 326 -11.03 12.69 6.11
N ASN A 327 -10.57 13.92 5.83
CA ASN A 327 -11.43 15.10 5.72
C ASN A 327 -12.38 15.07 4.50
N ARG A 328 -12.00 14.36 3.45
CA ARG A 328 -12.77 14.20 2.20
C ARG A 328 -13.37 12.80 2.04
N LEU A 329 -13.40 12.00 3.11
CA LEU A 329 -13.85 10.61 3.08
C LEU A 329 -15.33 10.53 2.67
N LYS A 330 -16.15 11.50 3.12
CA LYS A 330 -17.56 11.59 2.76
C LYS A 330 -17.72 11.65 1.23
N GLY A 331 -18.52 10.73 0.69
CA GLY A 331 -18.73 10.60 -0.75
C GLY A 331 -17.79 9.60 -1.43
N TYR A 332 -16.76 9.06 -0.75
CA TYR A 332 -15.86 8.05 -1.34
C TYR A 332 -16.64 6.86 -1.91
N HIS A 333 -17.57 6.28 -1.15
CA HIS A 333 -18.36 5.11 -1.57
C HIS A 333 -19.10 5.36 -2.90
N GLU A 334 -19.74 6.52 -3.03
CA GLU A 334 -20.57 6.86 -4.19
C GLU A 334 -19.77 7.38 -5.38
N LEU A 335 -18.69 8.12 -5.12
CA LEU A 335 -17.95 8.89 -6.12
C LEU A 335 -16.64 8.25 -6.57
N ARG A 336 -16.13 7.20 -5.91
CA ARG A 336 -14.87 6.51 -6.30
C ARG A 336 -14.86 5.96 -7.73
N ASN A 337 -16.03 5.78 -8.34
CA ASN A 337 -16.18 5.32 -9.73
C ASN A 337 -16.49 6.46 -10.71
N LYS A 338 -16.30 7.72 -10.29
CA LYS A 338 -16.53 8.93 -11.11
C LYS A 338 -15.18 9.64 -11.29
N PRO A 339 -14.49 9.45 -12.43
CA PRO A 339 -13.12 9.94 -12.63
C PRO A 339 -12.90 11.43 -12.34
N ALA A 340 -13.87 12.28 -12.69
CA ALA A 340 -13.79 13.72 -12.46
C ALA A 340 -14.13 14.18 -11.02
N ALA A 341 -14.58 13.29 -10.13
CA ALA A 341 -15.10 13.68 -8.81
C ALA A 341 -14.00 13.91 -7.75
N LYS A 342 -12.73 13.63 -8.08
CA LYS A 342 -11.57 13.75 -7.16
C LYS A 342 -11.79 13.07 -5.80
N ALA A 343 -12.56 11.99 -5.77
CA ALA A 343 -13.01 11.35 -4.52
C ALA A 343 -12.03 10.32 -3.95
N LEU A 344 -11.00 9.92 -4.71
CA LEU A 344 -10.02 8.93 -4.27
C LEU A 344 -9.07 9.48 -3.20
N SER A 345 -8.47 8.56 -2.45
CA SER A 345 -7.51 8.88 -1.39
C SER A 345 -6.18 9.42 -1.91
N ASN A 346 -5.80 9.04 -3.14
CA ASN A 346 -4.49 9.32 -3.74
C ASN A 346 -3.30 8.76 -2.94
N LEU A 347 -3.53 7.68 -2.18
CA LEU A 347 -2.51 7.08 -1.32
C LEU A 347 -1.66 6.00 -1.99
N SER A 348 -2.01 5.57 -3.20
CA SER A 348 -1.32 4.46 -3.88
C SER A 348 0.18 4.68 -4.11
N PRO A 349 0.69 5.89 -4.43
CA PRO A 349 2.14 6.11 -4.49
C PRO A 349 2.84 5.83 -3.16
N TYR A 350 2.27 6.31 -2.06
CA TYR A 350 2.84 6.12 -0.72
C TYR A 350 2.77 4.67 -0.26
N TYR A 351 1.72 3.95 -0.64
CA TYR A 351 1.63 2.52 -0.37
C TYR A 351 2.65 1.75 -1.19
N HIS A 352 2.79 2.04 -2.48
CA HIS A 352 3.73 1.36 -3.37
C HIS A 352 5.18 1.40 -2.84
N PHE A 353 5.68 2.59 -2.50
CA PHE A 353 7.02 2.75 -1.92
C PHE A 353 7.08 2.46 -0.41
N GLY A 354 5.94 2.08 0.20
CA GLY A 354 5.87 1.84 1.63
C GLY A 354 6.22 3.06 2.50
N GLN A 355 6.02 4.27 1.98
CA GLN A 355 6.17 5.53 2.73
C GLN A 355 4.97 5.75 3.67
N LEU A 356 3.85 5.06 3.45
CA LEU A 356 2.71 5.02 4.37
C LEU A 356 2.27 3.58 4.62
N SER A 357 2.08 3.19 5.89
CA SER A 357 1.51 1.88 6.22
C SER A 357 0.04 1.81 5.83
N CYS A 358 -0.33 0.88 4.95
CA CYS A 358 -1.73 0.63 4.62
C CYS A 358 -2.52 0.11 5.84
N GLN A 359 -1.88 -0.66 6.74
CA GLN A 359 -2.51 -1.08 7.99
C GLN A 359 -2.85 0.13 8.87
N GLN A 360 -1.90 1.04 9.09
CA GLN A 360 -2.19 2.22 9.92
C GLN A 360 -3.25 3.12 9.26
N ALA A 361 -3.18 3.32 7.95
CA ALA A 361 -4.19 4.08 7.22
C ALA A 361 -5.59 3.47 7.34
N ALA A 362 -5.70 2.14 7.23
CA ALA A 362 -6.95 1.42 7.42
C ALA A 362 -7.49 1.56 8.85
N VAL A 363 -6.63 1.53 9.86
CA VAL A 363 -7.00 1.76 11.27
C VAL A 363 -7.52 3.19 11.47
N GLU A 364 -6.86 4.21 10.93
CA GLU A 364 -7.33 5.60 11.02
C GLU A 364 -8.69 5.80 10.33
N VAL A 365 -8.88 5.22 9.14
CA VAL A 365 -10.17 5.28 8.43
C VAL A 365 -11.26 4.55 9.24
N ALA A 366 -10.94 3.41 9.85
CA ALA A 366 -11.89 2.64 10.66
C ALA A 366 -12.41 3.41 11.89
N LYS A 367 -11.63 4.35 12.43
CA LYS A 367 -12.09 5.24 13.53
C LYS A 367 -13.28 6.11 13.14
N LEU A 368 -13.47 6.39 11.85
CA LEU A 368 -14.60 7.17 11.32
C LEU A 368 -15.87 6.35 11.04
N LYS A 369 -15.85 5.03 11.29
CA LYS A 369 -16.95 4.11 10.95
C LYS A 369 -18.30 4.51 11.56
N GLY A 370 -18.29 5.06 12.78
CA GLY A 370 -19.50 5.52 13.44
C GLY A 370 -20.22 6.67 12.72
N LYS A 371 -19.49 7.44 11.90
CA LYS A 371 -20.03 8.59 11.13
C LYS A 371 -20.16 8.30 9.63
N HIS A 372 -19.26 7.50 9.08
CA HIS A 372 -19.09 7.28 7.64
C HIS A 372 -19.01 5.78 7.31
N LYS A 373 -20.01 5.00 7.74
CA LYS A 373 -19.96 3.54 7.64
C LYS A 373 -19.77 3.04 6.21
N ALA A 374 -20.53 3.57 5.25
CA ALA A 374 -20.47 3.11 3.87
C ALA A 374 -19.11 3.44 3.22
N GLU A 375 -18.57 4.61 3.52
CA GLU A 375 -17.28 5.07 3.01
C GLU A 375 -16.12 4.27 3.60
N VAL A 376 -16.17 4.00 4.92
CA VAL A 376 -15.19 3.16 5.61
C VAL A 376 -15.22 1.72 5.08
N ASP A 377 -16.40 1.10 4.98
CA ASP A 377 -16.50 -0.28 4.50
C ASP A 377 -16.00 -0.39 3.04
N ALA A 378 -16.32 0.60 2.20
CA ALA A 378 -15.82 0.65 0.82
C ALA A 378 -14.30 0.85 0.75
N PHE A 379 -13.72 1.69 1.60
CA PHE A 379 -12.28 1.90 1.64
C PHE A 379 -11.56 0.62 2.09
N LEU A 380 -12.06 -0.05 3.13
CA LEU A 380 -11.44 -1.26 3.67
C LEU A 380 -11.54 -2.46 2.72
N GLU A 381 -12.60 -2.57 1.92
CA GLU A 381 -12.65 -3.57 0.84
C GLU A 381 -11.52 -3.34 -0.17
N GLU A 382 -11.25 -2.10 -0.59
CA GLU A 382 -10.20 -1.84 -1.59
C GLU A 382 -8.79 -1.90 -0.97
N ALA A 383 -8.57 -1.24 0.17
CA ALA A 383 -7.24 -1.10 0.79
C ALA A 383 -6.75 -2.37 1.50
N VAL A 384 -7.66 -3.22 1.99
CA VAL A 384 -7.31 -4.48 2.66
C VAL A 384 -7.63 -5.66 1.76
N VAL A 385 -8.89 -5.90 1.41
CA VAL A 385 -9.29 -7.15 0.72
C VAL A 385 -8.72 -7.21 -0.70
N ARG A 386 -8.89 -6.16 -1.52
CA ARG A 386 -8.43 -6.16 -2.91
C ARG A 386 -6.91 -6.08 -3.02
N ARG A 387 -6.30 -5.24 -2.19
CA ARG A 387 -4.84 -5.10 -2.16
C ARG A 387 -4.12 -6.38 -1.73
N GLU A 388 -4.56 -6.99 -0.62
CA GLU A 388 -3.94 -8.23 -0.11
C GLU A 388 -4.26 -9.43 -1.00
N LEU A 389 -5.38 -9.42 -1.74
CA LEU A 389 -5.63 -10.39 -2.80
C LEU A 389 -4.59 -10.29 -3.92
N SER A 390 -4.12 -9.09 -4.25
CA SER A 390 -3.10 -8.92 -5.28
C SER A 390 -1.76 -9.51 -4.84
N ASP A 391 -1.34 -9.27 -3.60
CA ASP A 391 -0.15 -9.92 -3.03
C ASP A 391 -0.34 -11.44 -2.92
N ASN A 392 -1.53 -11.93 -2.56
CA ASN A 392 -1.84 -13.38 -2.59
C ASN A 392 -1.66 -13.98 -3.99
N TYR A 393 -2.18 -13.31 -5.03
CA TYR A 393 -2.04 -13.78 -6.40
C TYR A 393 -0.57 -13.86 -6.83
N VAL A 394 0.18 -12.76 -6.71
CA VAL A 394 1.59 -12.69 -7.12
C VAL A 394 2.46 -13.66 -6.29
N PHE A 395 2.15 -13.83 -5.01
CA PHE A 395 2.87 -14.75 -4.14
C PHE A 395 2.68 -16.22 -4.54
N TYR A 396 1.47 -16.63 -4.92
CA TYR A 396 1.16 -18.04 -5.22
C TYR A 396 1.18 -18.41 -6.71
N GLU A 397 1.31 -17.44 -7.61
CA GLU A 397 1.30 -17.66 -9.06
C GLU A 397 2.61 -17.18 -9.69
N PRO A 398 3.58 -18.05 -10.00
CA PRO A 398 4.85 -17.65 -10.63
C PRO A 398 4.69 -16.96 -11.99
N ASN A 399 3.61 -17.28 -12.70
CA ASN A 399 3.27 -16.76 -14.03
C ASN A 399 2.31 -15.56 -13.97
N TYR A 400 2.30 -14.79 -12.87
CA TYR A 400 1.32 -13.74 -12.57
C TYR A 400 1.21 -12.64 -13.64
N ASP A 401 2.15 -12.54 -14.56
CA ASP A 401 2.29 -11.53 -15.61
C ASP A 401 2.10 -12.10 -17.02
N ASN A 402 1.61 -13.33 -17.17
CA ASN A 402 1.29 -13.91 -18.46
C ASN A 402 -0.05 -14.70 -18.46
N LEU A 403 -0.53 -15.08 -19.65
CA LEU A 403 -1.84 -15.70 -19.81
C LEU A 403 -1.96 -17.09 -19.20
N ASP A 404 -0.86 -17.80 -18.92
CA ASP A 404 -0.92 -19.13 -18.32
C ASP A 404 -1.57 -19.12 -16.93
N ALA A 405 -1.41 -18.00 -16.21
CA ALA A 405 -2.01 -17.76 -14.91
C ALA A 405 -3.54 -17.52 -14.97
N CYS A 406 -4.14 -17.35 -16.15
CA CYS A 406 -5.58 -17.19 -16.29
C CYS A 406 -6.33 -18.48 -15.91
N ALA A 407 -7.57 -18.32 -15.45
CA ALA A 407 -8.46 -19.46 -15.22
C ALA A 407 -8.75 -20.20 -16.54
N GLY A 408 -9.04 -21.50 -16.47
CA GLY A 408 -9.31 -22.33 -17.67
C GLY A 408 -10.36 -21.71 -18.61
N TRP A 409 -11.48 -21.24 -18.05
CA TRP A 409 -12.54 -20.58 -18.83
C TRP A 409 -12.07 -19.35 -19.62
N ALA A 410 -11.12 -18.58 -19.06
CA ALA A 410 -10.62 -17.37 -19.67
C ALA A 410 -9.61 -17.71 -20.78
N LYS A 411 -8.74 -18.70 -20.56
CA LYS A 411 -7.83 -19.21 -21.60
C LYS A 411 -8.61 -19.77 -22.78
N GLU A 412 -9.60 -20.62 -22.52
CA GLU A 412 -10.45 -21.21 -23.55
C GLU A 412 -11.19 -20.14 -24.37
N THR A 413 -11.76 -19.13 -23.69
CA THR A 413 -12.52 -18.10 -24.40
C THR A 413 -11.62 -17.17 -25.21
N LEU A 414 -10.44 -16.80 -24.71
CA LEU A 414 -9.49 -15.97 -25.45
C LEU A 414 -8.92 -16.73 -26.65
N GLN A 415 -8.60 -18.02 -26.50
CA GLN A 415 -8.13 -18.86 -27.60
C GLN A 415 -9.19 -19.00 -28.69
N LYS A 416 -10.45 -19.25 -28.31
CA LYS A 416 -11.58 -19.39 -29.23
C LYS A 416 -11.77 -18.15 -30.11
N HIS A 417 -11.53 -16.96 -29.55
CA HIS A 417 -11.72 -15.67 -30.23
C HIS A 417 -10.41 -15.08 -30.78
N SER A 418 -9.31 -15.85 -30.79
CA SER A 418 -7.99 -15.39 -31.25
C SER A 418 -7.96 -14.99 -32.73
N THR A 419 -8.84 -15.54 -33.56
CA THR A 419 -8.93 -15.26 -35.01
C THR A 419 -10.02 -14.25 -35.39
N ASP A 420 -10.73 -13.69 -34.41
CA ASP A 420 -11.77 -12.69 -34.69
C ASP A 420 -11.17 -11.44 -35.34
N LYS A 421 -11.87 -10.84 -36.30
CA LYS A 421 -11.37 -9.59 -36.91
C LYS A 421 -11.44 -8.45 -35.88
N ARG A 422 -10.31 -7.79 -35.62
CA ARG A 422 -10.26 -6.57 -34.81
C ARG A 422 -10.72 -5.37 -35.66
N GLU A 423 -11.54 -4.51 -35.08
CA GLU A 423 -12.00 -3.27 -35.75
C GLU A 423 -10.85 -2.26 -35.88
N TYR A 424 -10.00 -2.18 -34.85
CA TYR A 424 -8.79 -1.35 -34.80
C TYR A 424 -7.62 -2.19 -34.30
N ILE A 425 -6.43 -1.91 -34.80
CA ILE A 425 -5.17 -2.44 -34.27
C ILE A 425 -4.24 -1.24 -34.13
N TYR A 426 -3.81 -0.95 -32.92
CA TYR A 426 -2.86 0.13 -32.64
C TYR A 426 -1.48 -0.42 -32.35
N THR A 427 -0.49 0.30 -32.83
CA THR A 427 0.91 0.09 -32.48
C THR A 427 1.19 0.52 -31.04
N TRP A 428 2.33 0.06 -30.50
CA TRP A 428 2.85 0.54 -29.22
C TRP A 428 2.89 2.08 -29.15
N ASP A 429 3.42 2.74 -30.19
CA ASP A 429 3.61 4.19 -30.20
C ASP A 429 2.29 4.96 -30.16
N GLU A 430 1.28 4.51 -30.91
CA GLU A 430 -0.05 5.14 -30.92
C GLU A 430 -0.73 5.00 -29.56
N LEU A 431 -0.65 3.81 -28.95
CA LEU A 431 -1.20 3.59 -27.60
C LEU A 431 -0.44 4.41 -26.55
N GLU A 432 0.89 4.42 -26.58
CA GLU A 432 1.71 5.16 -25.62
C GLU A 432 1.42 6.66 -25.67
N LYS A 433 1.26 7.23 -26.88
CA LYS A 433 0.96 8.66 -27.09
C LYS A 433 -0.50 9.02 -26.84
N GLY A 434 -1.40 8.04 -26.73
CA GLY A 434 -2.83 8.29 -26.60
C GLY A 434 -3.44 8.81 -27.90
N GLU A 435 -3.12 8.17 -29.02
CA GLU A 435 -3.53 8.56 -30.38
C GLU A 435 -4.52 7.55 -30.98
N THR A 436 -5.57 7.22 -30.23
CA THR A 436 -6.65 6.34 -30.70
C THR A 436 -7.87 7.13 -31.17
N HIS A 437 -8.82 6.47 -31.83
CA HIS A 437 -10.14 7.02 -32.16
C HIS A 437 -10.99 7.37 -30.93
N ASP A 438 -10.66 6.85 -29.74
CA ASP A 438 -11.46 7.00 -28.53
C ASP A 438 -10.89 8.10 -27.60
N GLU A 439 -11.53 9.26 -27.60
CA GLU A 439 -11.14 10.40 -26.75
C GLU A 439 -11.09 10.08 -25.24
N LEU A 440 -11.94 9.15 -24.77
CA LEU A 440 -11.98 8.75 -23.36
C LEU A 440 -10.76 7.88 -23.03
N TRP A 441 -10.37 6.99 -23.95
CA TRP A 441 -9.16 6.19 -23.79
C TRP A 441 -7.90 7.07 -23.84
N ASN A 442 -7.84 7.99 -24.79
CA ASN A 442 -6.74 8.94 -24.92
C ASN A 442 -6.59 9.80 -23.66
N ALA A 443 -7.69 10.30 -23.09
CA ALA A 443 -7.66 11.03 -21.83
C ALA A 443 -7.16 10.16 -20.65
N ALA A 444 -7.56 8.89 -20.57
CA ALA A 444 -7.04 7.99 -19.54
C ALA A 444 -5.52 7.78 -19.69
N GLN A 445 -5.05 7.53 -20.91
CA GLN A 445 -3.63 7.41 -21.22
C GLN A 445 -2.85 8.69 -20.88
N HIS A 446 -3.39 9.86 -21.21
CA HIS A 446 -2.75 11.15 -20.89
C HIS A 446 -2.72 11.43 -19.38
N GLU A 447 -3.76 11.05 -18.63
CA GLU A 447 -3.73 11.13 -17.16
C GLU A 447 -2.56 10.31 -16.60
N MET A 448 -2.35 9.08 -17.09
CA MET A 448 -1.21 8.24 -16.70
C MET A 448 0.14 8.87 -17.10
N VAL A 449 0.30 9.26 -18.37
CA VAL A 449 1.58 9.77 -18.90
C VAL A 449 1.99 11.07 -18.23
N TYR A 450 1.08 12.04 -18.09
CA TYR A 450 1.42 13.37 -17.60
C TYR A 450 1.30 13.53 -16.08
N VAL A 451 0.35 12.83 -15.44
CA VAL A 451 0.09 12.96 -14.00
C VAL A 451 0.72 11.80 -13.20
N GLY A 452 1.00 10.66 -13.84
CA GLY A 452 1.60 9.49 -13.18
C GLY A 452 0.65 8.75 -12.27
N LYS A 453 -0.66 9.00 -12.40
CA LYS A 453 -1.71 8.31 -11.66
C LYS A 453 -3.03 8.31 -12.43
N MET A 454 -3.31 7.26 -13.20
CA MET A 454 -4.63 7.10 -13.84
C MET A 454 -5.71 6.82 -12.79
N HIS A 455 -6.90 7.38 -12.97
CA HIS A 455 -8.04 7.07 -12.10
C HIS A 455 -8.40 5.58 -12.15
N GLY A 456 -8.64 4.94 -10.99
CA GLY A 456 -8.83 3.48 -10.90
C GLY A 456 -9.96 2.91 -11.76
N PHE A 457 -11.08 3.64 -11.89
CA PHE A 457 -12.14 3.24 -12.84
C PHE A 457 -11.66 3.24 -14.30
N MET A 458 -10.80 4.20 -14.66
CA MET A 458 -10.27 4.33 -16.01
C MET A 458 -9.21 3.29 -16.31
N ARG A 459 -8.42 2.83 -15.33
CA ARG A 459 -7.49 1.69 -15.53
C ARG A 459 -8.21 0.43 -16.06
N MET A 460 -9.41 0.15 -15.53
CA MET A 460 -10.24 -0.96 -16.00
C MET A 460 -10.71 -0.77 -17.46
N TYR A 461 -11.16 0.44 -17.80
CA TYR A 461 -11.58 0.78 -19.17
C TYR A 461 -10.39 0.65 -20.13
N TRP A 462 -9.29 1.29 -19.76
CA TRP A 462 -8.04 1.37 -20.50
C TRP A 462 -7.48 -0.01 -20.84
N GLY A 463 -7.31 -0.89 -19.84
CA GLY A 463 -6.74 -2.22 -20.06
C GLY A 463 -7.64 -3.11 -20.93
N LYS A 464 -8.96 -2.95 -20.82
CA LYS A 464 -9.93 -3.68 -21.66
C LYS A 464 -9.89 -3.22 -23.11
N LYS A 465 -9.66 -1.94 -23.36
CA LYS A 465 -9.52 -1.42 -24.73
C LYS A 465 -8.21 -1.82 -25.37
N ILE A 466 -7.13 -1.97 -24.60
CA ILE A 466 -5.88 -2.56 -25.13
C ILE A 466 -6.16 -3.97 -25.66
N LEU A 467 -6.87 -4.84 -24.92
CA LEU A 467 -7.29 -6.15 -25.43
C LEU A 467 -8.14 -6.07 -26.71
N GLU A 468 -9.02 -5.08 -26.83
CA GLU A 468 -9.87 -4.91 -28.02
C GLU A 468 -9.09 -4.46 -29.26
N TRP A 469 -7.96 -3.77 -29.08
CA TRP A 469 -7.26 -3.04 -30.14
C TRP A 469 -5.80 -3.45 -30.35
N THR A 470 -5.42 -4.64 -29.89
CA THR A 470 -4.13 -5.27 -30.21
C THR A 470 -4.34 -6.59 -30.95
N GLU A 471 -3.29 -7.08 -31.59
CA GLU A 471 -3.34 -8.28 -32.43
C GLU A 471 -3.70 -9.52 -31.64
N SER A 472 -3.22 -9.65 -30.40
CA SER A 472 -3.49 -10.80 -29.54
C SER A 472 -3.61 -10.41 -28.06
N PRO A 473 -4.18 -11.30 -27.21
CA PRO A 473 -4.22 -11.09 -25.77
C PRO A 473 -2.82 -11.06 -25.12
N GLU A 474 -1.83 -11.75 -25.69
CA GLU A 474 -0.43 -11.71 -25.24
C GLU A 474 0.18 -10.33 -25.50
N GLN A 475 -0.01 -9.79 -26.71
CA GLN A 475 0.44 -8.43 -27.04
C GLN A 475 -0.30 -7.39 -26.19
N ALA A 476 -1.60 -7.59 -25.95
CA ALA A 476 -2.38 -6.73 -25.07
C ALA A 476 -1.78 -6.66 -23.66
N LEU A 477 -1.42 -7.83 -23.13
CA LEU A 477 -0.86 -7.97 -21.80
C LEU A 477 0.54 -7.35 -21.68
N ASP A 478 1.43 -7.62 -22.64
CA ASP A 478 2.75 -6.98 -22.72
C ASP A 478 2.62 -5.46 -22.73
N TYR A 479 1.75 -4.94 -23.62
CA TYR A 479 1.58 -3.50 -23.76
C TYR A 479 1.03 -2.86 -22.50
N ALA A 480 0.00 -3.45 -21.90
CA ALA A 480 -0.62 -2.92 -20.69
C ALA A 480 0.34 -2.97 -19.48
N LEU A 481 1.10 -4.04 -19.28
CA LEU A 481 2.07 -4.13 -18.19
C LEU A 481 3.19 -3.10 -18.37
N ARG A 482 3.77 -3.00 -19.56
CA ARG A 482 4.87 -2.05 -19.83
C ARG A 482 4.42 -0.60 -19.71
N LEU A 483 3.22 -0.25 -20.17
CA LEU A 483 2.70 1.12 -20.03
C LEU A 483 2.44 1.47 -18.55
N ASN A 484 1.82 0.56 -17.79
CA ASN A 484 1.61 0.72 -16.35
C ASN A 484 2.95 0.91 -15.62
N ASP A 485 3.92 0.03 -15.89
CA ASP A 485 5.21 0.01 -15.21
C ASP A 485 6.18 1.09 -15.69
N LYS A 486 5.94 1.71 -16.84
CA LYS A 486 6.68 2.91 -17.25
C LYS A 486 6.12 4.17 -16.60
N TRP A 487 4.79 4.36 -16.63
CA TRP A 487 4.20 5.67 -16.38
C TRP A 487 3.54 5.85 -15.01
N GLU A 488 2.98 4.79 -14.43
CA GLU A 488 2.32 4.90 -13.13
C GLU A 488 3.36 5.04 -12.01
N LEU A 489 3.14 6.00 -11.11
CA LEU A 489 3.96 6.16 -9.91
C LEU A 489 3.76 5.00 -8.94
N ASP A 490 2.62 4.32 -9.02
CA ASP A 490 2.25 3.13 -8.24
C ASP A 490 2.27 1.80 -9.05
N GLY A 491 2.93 1.80 -10.22
CA GLY A 491 3.17 0.60 -11.03
C GLY A 491 4.29 -0.31 -10.50
N ARG A 492 4.67 -1.36 -11.23
CA ARG A 492 5.67 -2.38 -10.83
C ARG A 492 5.32 -3.04 -9.49
N ASP A 493 4.02 -3.21 -9.29
CA ASP A 493 3.41 -3.57 -8.02
C ASP A 493 2.41 -4.72 -8.24
N SER A 494 2.20 -5.56 -7.23
CA SER A 494 1.20 -6.64 -7.28
C SER A 494 -0.16 -6.15 -7.76
N ASN A 495 -0.58 -4.96 -7.33
CA ASN A 495 -1.86 -4.37 -7.73
C ASN A 495 -1.90 -4.01 -9.21
N GLY A 496 -0.75 -3.62 -9.80
CA GLY A 496 -0.60 -3.36 -11.23
C GLY A 496 -0.79 -4.64 -12.05
N TYR A 497 -0.02 -5.68 -11.72
CA TYR A 497 -0.13 -6.99 -12.39
C TYR A 497 -1.55 -7.54 -12.31
N VAL A 498 -2.16 -7.56 -11.11
CA VAL A 498 -3.53 -8.04 -10.93
C VAL A 498 -4.56 -7.15 -11.62
N GLY A 499 -4.39 -5.82 -11.62
CA GLY A 499 -5.30 -4.91 -12.32
C GLY A 499 -5.33 -5.14 -13.83
N VAL A 500 -4.16 -5.36 -14.44
CA VAL A 500 -4.05 -5.71 -15.86
C VAL A 500 -4.61 -7.10 -16.13
N MET A 501 -4.25 -8.10 -15.31
CA MET A 501 -4.74 -9.48 -15.45
C MET A 501 -6.25 -9.62 -15.22
N TRP A 502 -6.83 -8.81 -14.34
CA TRP A 502 -8.29 -8.69 -14.18
C TRP A 502 -8.95 -8.10 -15.43
N SER A 503 -8.29 -7.11 -16.04
CA SER A 503 -8.82 -6.40 -17.21
C SER A 503 -8.80 -7.27 -18.46
N ILE A 504 -7.69 -7.97 -18.71
CA ILE A 504 -7.41 -8.72 -19.94
C ILE A 504 -7.71 -10.21 -19.77
N GLY A 505 -7.19 -10.83 -18.71
CA GLY A 505 -7.26 -12.27 -18.46
C GLY A 505 -8.43 -12.72 -17.56
N GLY A 506 -9.25 -11.80 -17.07
CA GLY A 506 -10.38 -12.11 -16.18
C GLY A 506 -9.98 -12.69 -14.82
N VAL A 507 -8.73 -12.49 -14.38
CA VAL A 507 -8.27 -12.92 -13.06
C VAL A 507 -9.12 -12.26 -11.98
N HIS A 508 -9.63 -13.05 -11.03
CA HIS A 508 -10.55 -12.62 -9.97
C HIS A 508 -11.92 -12.09 -10.43
N ASP A 509 -12.27 -12.29 -11.70
CA ASP A 509 -13.60 -12.06 -12.24
C ASP A 509 -14.29 -13.38 -12.63
N GLN A 510 -15.56 -13.27 -12.99
CA GLN A 510 -16.34 -14.35 -13.59
C GLN A 510 -16.41 -14.18 -15.12
N GLY A 511 -16.84 -15.23 -15.83
CA GLY A 511 -17.21 -15.12 -17.23
C GLY A 511 -18.49 -14.30 -17.42
N TRP A 512 -18.52 -13.49 -18.49
CA TRP A 512 -19.64 -12.66 -18.91
C TRP A 512 -20.22 -13.17 -20.23
N GLY A 513 -21.23 -12.46 -20.76
CA GLY A 513 -21.79 -12.79 -22.08
C GLY A 513 -20.71 -12.78 -23.15
N GLU A 514 -20.72 -13.81 -24.00
CA GLU A 514 -19.71 -14.02 -25.04
C GLU A 514 -19.82 -12.95 -26.14
N ARG A 515 -18.70 -12.38 -26.57
CA ARG A 515 -18.59 -11.37 -27.63
C ARG A 515 -17.37 -11.64 -28.48
N GLU A 516 -17.37 -11.15 -29.71
CA GLU A 516 -16.17 -11.15 -30.54
C GLU A 516 -15.00 -10.46 -29.82
N ILE A 517 -13.78 -10.96 -30.08
CA ILE A 517 -12.49 -10.56 -29.49
C ILE A 517 -12.38 -10.90 -28.00
N PHE A 518 -13.31 -10.43 -27.17
CA PHE A 518 -13.27 -10.63 -25.72
C PHE A 518 -13.62 -12.05 -25.28
N GLY A 519 -14.37 -12.78 -26.10
CA GLY A 519 -15.11 -13.95 -25.63
C GLY A 519 -15.93 -13.59 -24.39
N LYS A 520 -15.70 -14.30 -23.29
CA LYS A 520 -16.38 -14.11 -22.00
C LYS A 520 -15.66 -13.16 -21.03
N ILE A 521 -14.58 -12.50 -21.44
CA ILE A 521 -13.95 -11.47 -20.61
C ILE A 521 -14.92 -10.29 -20.44
N ARG A 522 -14.99 -9.70 -19.25
CA ARG A 522 -15.90 -8.57 -18.98
C ARG A 522 -15.65 -7.45 -19.97
N TYR A 523 -16.69 -7.04 -20.69
CA TYR A 523 -16.63 -5.92 -21.62
C TYR A 523 -16.91 -4.58 -20.95
N MET A 524 -16.20 -3.52 -21.38
CA MET A 524 -16.50 -2.12 -21.07
C MET A 524 -16.46 -1.29 -22.36
N ASN A 525 -17.42 -0.37 -22.52
CA ASN A 525 -17.50 0.48 -23.70
C ASN A 525 -17.81 1.93 -23.37
N TYR A 526 -17.49 2.82 -24.32
CA TYR A 526 -17.68 4.26 -24.21
C TYR A 526 -19.12 4.62 -23.80
N ALA A 527 -20.13 4.06 -24.47
CA ALA A 527 -21.54 4.31 -24.14
C ALA A 527 -21.90 3.90 -22.70
N GLY A 528 -21.31 2.82 -22.19
CA GLY A 528 -21.44 2.38 -20.80
C GLY A 528 -20.80 3.34 -19.82
N CYS A 529 -19.64 3.91 -20.15
CA CYS A 529 -19.00 4.98 -19.38
C CYS A 529 -19.86 6.25 -19.38
N LYS A 530 -20.40 6.65 -20.55
CA LYS A 530 -21.28 7.83 -20.70
C LYS A 530 -22.53 7.77 -19.82
N ARG A 531 -23.10 6.57 -19.60
CA ARG A 531 -24.23 6.37 -18.67
C ARG A 531 -23.81 6.47 -17.20
N LYS A 532 -22.53 6.26 -16.90
CA LYS A 532 -22.00 6.23 -15.53
C LYS A 532 -21.45 7.58 -15.10
N PHE A 533 -20.80 8.35 -15.96
CA PHE A 533 -20.25 9.67 -15.60
C PHE A 533 -20.14 10.57 -16.84
N ASP A 534 -19.92 11.86 -16.60
CA ASP A 534 -19.70 12.84 -17.65
C ASP A 534 -18.28 12.70 -18.23
N ILE A 535 -18.19 12.12 -19.42
CA ILE A 535 -16.94 11.93 -20.16
C ILE A 535 -16.32 13.27 -20.53
N ALA A 536 -17.10 14.24 -20.99
CA ALA A 536 -16.57 15.53 -21.43
C ALA A 536 -15.92 16.28 -20.26
N THR A 537 -16.51 16.19 -19.07
CA THR A 537 -15.89 16.76 -17.86
C THR A 537 -14.57 16.07 -17.51
N TYR A 538 -14.47 14.74 -17.63
CA TYR A 538 -13.21 14.03 -17.39
C TYR A 538 -12.13 14.38 -18.42
N VAL A 539 -12.46 14.35 -19.71
CA VAL A 539 -11.53 14.72 -20.80
C VAL A 539 -11.02 16.16 -20.62
N LYS A 540 -11.92 17.11 -20.32
CA LYS A 540 -11.54 18.50 -20.03
C LYS A 540 -10.63 18.61 -18.82
N MET A 541 -10.89 17.86 -17.76
CA MET A 541 -10.06 17.83 -16.55
C MET A 541 -8.65 17.34 -16.88
N VAL A 542 -8.51 16.23 -17.61
CA VAL A 542 -7.21 15.70 -18.01
C VAL A 542 -6.47 16.69 -18.92
N ASN A 543 -7.13 17.26 -19.92
CA ASN A 543 -6.52 18.24 -20.82
C ASN A 543 -5.95 19.45 -20.04
N ALA A 544 -6.66 19.90 -18.99
CA ALA A 544 -6.15 20.95 -18.11
C ALA A 544 -4.90 20.50 -17.33
N MET A 545 -4.90 19.29 -16.76
CA MET A 545 -3.73 18.71 -16.07
C MET A 545 -2.51 18.60 -17.00
N VAL A 546 -2.72 18.11 -18.23
CA VAL A 546 -1.67 18.01 -19.25
C VAL A 546 -1.10 19.38 -19.58
N ALA A 547 -1.95 20.39 -19.77
CA ALA A 547 -1.52 21.75 -20.02
C ALA A 547 -0.69 22.33 -18.87
N ASP A 548 -1.10 22.08 -17.62
CA ASP A 548 -0.37 22.55 -16.44
C ASP A 548 1.00 21.88 -16.30
N VAL A 549 1.09 20.57 -16.51
CA VAL A 549 2.38 19.85 -16.53
C VAL A 549 3.30 20.36 -17.64
N LYS A 550 2.77 20.60 -18.85
CA LYS A 550 3.56 21.13 -19.97
C LYS A 550 4.08 22.54 -19.68
N LYS A 551 3.29 23.40 -19.03
CA LYS A 551 3.73 24.75 -18.62
C LYS A 551 4.88 24.69 -17.63
N VAL A 552 4.80 23.82 -16.61
CA VAL A 552 5.87 23.66 -15.62
C VAL A 552 7.17 23.22 -16.30
N ARG A 553 7.09 22.35 -17.30
CA ARG A 553 8.28 21.90 -18.07
C ARG A 553 8.89 22.96 -18.99
N THR A 554 8.12 23.97 -19.42
CA THR A 554 8.66 25.06 -20.27
C THR A 554 9.42 26.14 -19.49
N PHE A 555 9.31 26.16 -18.16
CA PHE A 555 10.09 27.06 -17.30
C PHE A 555 11.19 26.26 -16.60
N PRO A 556 12.48 26.49 -16.90
CA PRO A 556 13.55 25.92 -16.09
C PRO A 556 13.48 26.52 -14.68
N PHE A 557 13.51 25.65 -13.67
CA PHE A 557 13.74 26.03 -12.27
C PHE A 557 15.17 26.52 -12.08
#